data_AF-A0A1V5JWT2-F1
#
_entry.id   AF-A0A1V5JWT2-F1
#
_cell.length_a   1.000
_cell.length_b   1.000
_cell.length_c   1.000
_cell.angle_alpha   90.00
_cell.angle_beta   90.00
_cell.angle_gamma   90.00
#
_symmetry.space_group_name_H-M   'P 1'
#
loop_
_entity.id
_entity.type
_entity.pdbx_description
1 polymer ?
#
loop_
_entity_poly.entity_id
_entity_poly.type
_entity_poly.pdbx_seq_one_letter_code
_entity_poly.pdbx_strand_id
1 'polypeptide(L)'
;MDDREGILLTSDGIVQAGLENGWRTGWGSEGVTRFINDELVDGKSFPELPERICKKAFEISKNRFRDDATVLLLQARRGRTLHVLTGPPADPADDYRVVKEFMAKEGLRAVCGATTSDIVSRVVGKPVSIESNPSSLIAPPKYYIEGIDLVTEGAVTLNQAYNILEADPDEYEPESGVSRLCNLLREADRIYFWVGGSRNVAHGDLSFLQRGILPRQTILPLLAEKLRNQGKLVVLREL
;
A
#
# COMPACT_ATOMS: atom_id res chain seq x y z
N MET A 1 19.27 -9.39 2.27
CA MET A 1 19.57 -7.96 2.40
C MET A 1 18.81 -7.43 3.58
N ASP A 2 19.48 -6.73 4.51
CA ASP A 2 18.81 -6.03 5.63
C ASP A 2 18.02 -4.80 5.10
N ASP A 3 17.11 -4.23 5.89
CA ASP A 3 16.27 -3.08 5.48
C ASP A 3 17.04 -1.76 5.27
N ARG A 4 18.36 -1.81 5.43
CA ARG A 4 19.33 -0.74 5.18
C ARG A 4 20.34 -1.07 4.08
N GLU A 5 20.11 -2.15 3.33
CA GLU A 5 21.00 -2.55 2.25
C GLU A 5 20.38 -2.22 0.89
N GLY A 6 21.24 -1.87 -0.06
CA GLY A 6 20.84 -1.59 -1.42
C GLY A 6 21.96 -1.88 -2.42
N ILE A 7 21.56 -2.15 -3.65
CA ILE A 7 22.45 -2.23 -4.81
C ILE A 7 22.18 -1.00 -5.66
N LEU A 8 23.25 -0.30 -6.00
CA LEU A 8 23.19 0.81 -6.93
C LEU A 8 23.94 0.44 -8.20
N LEU A 9 23.27 0.62 -9.33
CA LEU A 9 23.81 0.37 -10.67
C LEU A 9 23.87 1.71 -11.41
N THR A 10 24.98 1.96 -12.10
CA THR A 10 25.17 3.19 -12.88
C THR A 10 25.55 2.84 -14.31
N SER A 11 25.14 3.65 -15.28
CA SER A 11 25.75 3.63 -16.61
C SER A 11 27.17 4.17 -16.58
N ASP A 12 27.92 3.93 -17.65
CA ASP A 12 29.23 4.55 -17.87
C ASP A 12 29.14 6.07 -18.00
N GLY A 13 28.04 6.63 -18.53
CA GLY A 13 27.79 8.08 -18.55
C GLY A 13 27.89 8.77 -17.18
N ILE A 14 27.62 8.06 -16.07
CA ILE A 14 27.84 8.55 -14.70
C ILE A 14 29.32 8.49 -14.33
N VAL A 15 29.96 7.34 -14.54
CA VAL A 15 31.35 7.08 -14.15
C VAL A 15 32.32 7.95 -14.96
N GLN A 16 32.01 8.17 -16.24
CA GLN A 16 32.79 8.95 -17.19
C GLN A 16 32.54 10.46 -17.11
N ALA A 17 31.61 10.89 -16.25
CA ALA A 17 31.30 12.32 -16.09
C ALA A 17 32.57 13.15 -15.84
N GLY A 18 32.75 14.21 -16.62
CA GLY A 18 33.87 15.15 -16.49
C GLY A 18 35.14 14.81 -17.30
N LEU A 19 35.19 13.71 -18.07
CA LEU A 19 36.35 13.35 -18.91
C LEU A 19 36.80 14.52 -19.82
N GLU A 20 35.85 15.22 -20.41
CA GLU A 20 36.07 16.37 -21.28
C GLU A 20 36.38 17.68 -20.53
N ASN A 21 36.19 17.70 -19.21
CA ASN A 21 36.29 18.88 -18.36
C ASN A 21 37.53 18.84 -17.46
N GLY A 22 38.57 18.11 -17.88
CA GLY A 22 39.86 18.05 -17.19
C GLY A 22 39.98 16.93 -16.14
N TRP A 23 38.96 16.08 -15.98
CA TRP A 23 39.06 14.89 -15.14
C TRP A 23 39.70 13.76 -15.94
N ARG A 24 40.96 13.43 -15.64
CA ARG A 24 41.76 12.47 -16.43
C ARG A 24 41.11 11.09 -16.59
N THR A 25 40.27 10.68 -15.65
CA THR A 25 39.61 9.36 -15.62
C THR A 25 38.09 9.48 -15.45
N GLY A 26 37.52 10.68 -15.63
CA GLY A 26 36.13 10.98 -15.25
C GLY A 26 35.94 10.97 -13.73
N TRP A 27 34.68 10.96 -13.29
CA TRP A 27 34.32 10.91 -11.86
C TRP A 27 34.81 9.60 -11.21
N GLY A 28 34.73 8.49 -11.94
CA GLY A 28 35.19 7.17 -11.51
C GLY A 28 34.26 6.50 -10.50
N SER A 29 34.26 5.17 -10.46
CA SER A 29 33.46 4.39 -9.51
C SER A 29 33.80 4.73 -8.06
N GLU A 30 35.09 4.92 -7.75
CA GLU A 30 35.55 5.35 -6.42
C GLU A 30 35.01 6.72 -6.01
N GLY A 31 34.94 7.67 -6.97
CA GLY A 31 34.38 9.00 -6.74
C GLY A 31 32.88 8.95 -6.45
N VAL A 32 32.15 8.11 -7.19
CA VAL A 32 30.73 7.84 -6.94
C VAL A 32 30.52 7.20 -5.56
N THR A 33 31.29 6.17 -5.21
CA THR A 33 31.21 5.49 -3.90
C THR A 33 31.49 6.48 -2.75
N ARG A 34 32.51 7.32 -2.88
CA ARG A 34 32.84 8.32 -1.86
C ARG A 34 31.67 9.29 -1.66
N PHE A 35 31.13 9.83 -2.76
CA PHE A 35 29.99 10.72 -2.70
C PHE A 35 28.76 10.08 -2.05
N ILE A 36 28.45 8.83 -2.37
CA ILE A 36 27.36 8.08 -1.72
C ILE A 36 27.58 7.99 -0.22
N ASN A 37 28.80 7.64 0.22
CA ASN A 37 29.12 7.54 1.64
C ASN A 37 28.98 8.88 2.36
N ASP A 38 29.47 9.97 1.76
CA ASP A 38 29.35 11.31 2.32
C ASP A 38 27.87 11.73 2.48
N GLU A 39 27.04 11.48 1.46
CA GLU A 39 25.60 11.77 1.49
C GLU A 39 24.86 10.94 2.55
N LEU A 40 25.21 9.68 2.74
CA LEU A 40 24.64 8.84 3.79
C LEU A 40 25.06 9.31 5.19
N VAL A 41 26.31 9.74 5.37
CA VAL A 41 26.79 10.34 6.63
C VAL A 41 26.06 11.64 6.93
N ASP A 42 25.75 12.43 5.90
CA ASP A 42 24.94 13.66 5.99
C ASP A 42 23.44 13.39 6.20
N GLY A 43 23.05 12.12 6.37
CA GLY A 43 21.70 11.72 6.72
C GLY A 43 20.72 11.65 5.54
N LYS A 44 21.22 11.59 4.30
CA LYS A 44 20.34 11.37 3.14
C LYS A 44 19.80 9.96 3.12
N SER A 45 18.54 9.84 2.72
CA SER A 45 17.90 8.56 2.54
C SER A 45 18.28 7.94 1.21
N PHE A 46 18.22 6.61 1.15
CA PHE A 46 18.53 5.85 -0.05
C PHE A 46 17.72 6.31 -1.28
N PRO A 47 16.40 6.57 -1.20
CA PRO A 47 15.62 7.06 -2.34
C PRO A 47 16.09 8.40 -2.93
N GLU A 48 16.81 9.23 -2.16
CA GLU A 48 17.36 10.50 -2.65
C GLU A 48 18.64 10.29 -3.48
N LEU A 49 19.36 9.18 -3.29
CA LEU A 49 20.69 8.98 -3.87
C LEU A 49 20.70 9.02 -5.40
N PRO A 50 19.78 8.39 -6.16
CA PRO A 50 19.84 8.40 -7.62
C PRO A 50 19.83 9.81 -8.21
N GLU A 51 18.92 10.66 -7.76
CA GLU A 51 18.82 12.05 -8.23
C GLU A 51 20.08 12.84 -7.87
N ARG A 52 20.59 12.66 -6.65
CA ARG A 52 21.78 13.36 -6.16
C ARG A 52 23.04 12.95 -6.92
N ILE A 53 23.19 11.67 -7.23
CA ILE A 53 24.31 11.16 -8.05
C ILE A 53 24.22 11.73 -9.47
N CYS A 54 23.05 11.68 -10.11
CA CYS A 54 22.85 12.27 -11.42
C CYS A 54 23.17 13.77 -11.42
N LYS A 55 22.68 14.51 -10.43
CA LYS A 55 22.96 15.94 -10.28
C LYS A 55 24.46 16.19 -10.11
N LYS A 56 25.14 15.40 -9.28
CA LYS A 56 26.58 15.54 -9.08
C LYS A 56 27.38 15.26 -10.35
N ALA A 57 27.02 14.20 -11.08
CA ALA A 57 27.61 13.90 -12.39
C ALA A 57 27.39 15.06 -13.38
N PHE A 58 26.19 15.64 -13.40
CA PHE A 58 25.88 16.79 -14.25
C PHE A 58 26.75 18.02 -13.93
N GLU A 59 26.93 18.32 -12.64
CA GLU A 59 27.80 19.41 -12.17
C GLU A 59 29.27 19.19 -12.58
N ILE A 60 29.79 17.97 -12.39
CA ILE A 60 31.14 17.57 -12.80
C ILE A 60 31.32 17.74 -14.32
N SER A 61 30.27 17.42 -15.08
CA SER A 61 30.21 17.59 -16.53
C SER A 61 29.88 19.02 -16.99
N LYS A 62 30.07 20.04 -16.13
CA LYS A 62 29.83 21.47 -16.45
C LYS A 62 28.41 21.74 -16.94
N ASN A 63 27.43 21.09 -16.32
CA ASN A 63 26.00 21.21 -16.63
C ASN A 63 25.65 20.77 -18.06
N ARG A 64 26.33 19.75 -18.58
CA ARG A 64 25.98 19.13 -19.85
C ARG A 64 26.38 17.66 -19.86
N PHE A 65 25.39 16.78 -20.04
CA PHE A 65 25.68 15.38 -20.37
C PHE A 65 26.04 15.24 -21.85
N ARG A 66 26.97 14.33 -22.15
CA ARG A 66 27.34 13.94 -23.51
C ARG A 66 26.89 12.55 -23.88
N ASP A 67 26.53 11.76 -22.88
CA ASP A 67 26.03 10.41 -22.99
C ASP A 67 24.88 10.23 -21.98
N ASP A 68 24.11 9.17 -22.14
CA ASP A 68 22.99 8.86 -21.27
C ASP A 68 23.49 8.47 -19.87
N ALA A 69 23.14 9.32 -18.89
CA ALA A 69 23.50 9.15 -17.50
C ALA A 69 22.34 8.50 -16.73
N THR A 70 22.49 7.23 -16.36
CA THR A 70 21.46 6.46 -15.66
C THR A 70 21.96 5.97 -14.32
N VAL A 71 21.15 6.12 -13.28
CA VAL A 71 21.36 5.57 -11.94
C VAL A 71 20.13 4.78 -11.53
N LEU A 72 20.31 3.52 -11.14
CA LEU A 72 19.27 2.65 -10.66
C LEU A 72 19.59 2.18 -9.24
N LEU A 73 18.62 2.31 -8.34
CA LEU A 73 18.73 1.84 -6.96
C LEU A 73 17.73 0.70 -6.72
N LEU A 74 18.25 -0.40 -6.19
CA LEU A 74 17.48 -1.52 -5.64
C LEU A 74 17.71 -1.51 -4.13
N GLN A 75 16.71 -1.15 -3.34
CA GLN A 75 16.83 -1.13 -1.88
C GLN A 75 15.94 -2.20 -1.26
N ALA A 76 16.51 -2.97 -0.33
CA ALA A 76 15.70 -3.81 0.54
C ALA A 76 15.04 -2.95 1.62
N ARG A 77 13.74 -3.14 1.82
CA ARG A 77 12.97 -2.47 2.87
C ARG A 77 12.02 -3.44 3.54
N ARG A 78 11.59 -3.12 4.76
CA ARG A 78 10.51 -3.86 5.43
C ARG A 78 9.24 -3.78 4.57
N GLY A 79 8.63 -4.93 4.34
CA GLY A 79 7.37 -5.03 3.62
C GLY A 79 6.22 -4.43 4.45
N ARG A 80 5.40 -3.60 3.80
CA ARG A 80 4.19 -3.04 4.38
C ARG A 80 3.10 -4.10 4.31
N THR A 81 2.59 -4.51 5.46
CA THR A 81 1.54 -5.52 5.56
C THR A 81 0.21 -4.85 5.91
N LEU A 82 -0.84 -5.21 5.17
CA LEU A 82 -2.21 -4.82 5.44
C LEU A 82 -3.05 -6.06 5.75
N HIS A 83 -3.82 -6.01 6.83
CA HIS A 83 -4.83 -7.01 7.17
C HIS A 83 -6.22 -6.41 6.95
N VAL A 84 -7.03 -7.03 6.10
CA VAL A 84 -8.41 -6.62 5.81
C VAL A 84 -9.36 -7.69 6.35
N LEU A 85 -10.09 -7.38 7.42
CA LEU A 85 -11.13 -8.26 7.96
C LEU A 85 -12.48 -7.92 7.34
N THR A 86 -13.12 -8.90 6.70
CA THR A 86 -14.39 -8.66 6.01
C THR A 86 -15.37 -9.81 6.12
N GLY A 87 -16.51 -9.50 6.74
CA GLY A 87 -17.51 -10.46 7.16
C GLY A 87 -17.14 -11.14 8.47
N PRO A 88 -18.14 -11.57 9.26
CA PRO A 88 -17.89 -12.28 10.50
C PRO A 88 -17.52 -13.75 10.24
N PRO A 89 -16.85 -14.41 11.20
CA PRO A 89 -16.61 -15.86 11.18
C PRO A 89 -17.90 -16.67 10.93
N ALA A 90 -17.76 -17.88 10.40
CA ALA A 90 -18.91 -18.76 10.18
C ALA A 90 -19.61 -19.15 11.49
N ASP A 91 -18.83 -19.38 12.55
CA ASP A 91 -19.32 -19.66 13.91
C ASP A 91 -19.10 -18.44 14.82
N PRO A 92 -20.16 -17.84 15.41
CA PRO A 92 -20.02 -16.75 16.38
C PRO A 92 -19.16 -17.09 17.60
N ALA A 93 -18.98 -18.37 17.96
CA ALA A 93 -18.08 -18.78 19.02
C ALA A 93 -16.60 -18.43 18.72
N ASP A 94 -16.26 -18.28 17.43
CA ASP A 94 -14.92 -17.92 16.98
C ASP A 94 -14.67 -16.40 16.97
N ASP A 95 -15.69 -15.56 17.16
CA ASP A 95 -15.58 -14.09 17.12
C ASP A 95 -14.42 -13.58 17.98
N TYR A 96 -14.35 -14.02 19.24
CA TYR A 96 -13.32 -13.57 20.18
C TYR A 96 -11.93 -13.97 19.70
N ARG A 97 -11.76 -15.23 19.29
CA ARG A 97 -10.48 -15.79 18.85
C ARG A 97 -9.98 -15.09 17.60
N VAL A 98 -10.84 -14.93 16.58
CA VAL A 98 -10.48 -14.31 15.30
C VAL A 98 -10.11 -12.85 15.49
N VAL A 99 -10.90 -12.07 16.25
CA VAL A 99 -10.59 -10.66 16.49
C VAL A 99 -9.30 -10.51 17.27
N LYS A 100 -9.07 -11.33 18.32
CA LYS A 100 -7.80 -11.28 19.06
C LYS A 100 -6.60 -11.59 18.16
N GLU A 101 -6.71 -12.59 17.29
CA GLU A 101 -5.63 -12.92 16.35
C GLU A 101 -5.38 -11.79 15.34
N PHE A 102 -6.45 -11.20 14.80
CA PHE A 102 -6.38 -10.07 13.86
C PHE A 102 -5.72 -8.84 14.51
N MET A 103 -6.10 -8.50 15.73
CA MET A 103 -5.51 -7.39 16.47
C MET A 103 -4.04 -7.65 16.83
N ALA A 104 -3.64 -8.90 17.04
CA ALA A 104 -2.26 -9.26 17.36
C ALA A 104 -1.30 -9.22 16.16
N LYS A 105 -1.78 -9.12 14.91
CA LYS A 105 -0.90 -9.07 13.74
C LYS A 105 -0.22 -7.71 13.60
N GLU A 106 1.04 -7.72 13.16
CA GLU A 106 1.76 -6.49 12.83
C GLU A 106 1.34 -5.94 11.46
N GLY A 107 1.26 -4.62 11.33
CA GLY A 107 0.86 -3.93 10.11
C GLY A 107 -0.43 -3.13 10.28
N LEU A 108 -0.90 -2.57 9.18
CA LEU A 108 -2.14 -1.81 9.15
C LEU A 108 -3.35 -2.75 9.12
N ARG A 109 -4.47 -2.29 9.66
CA ARG A 109 -5.72 -3.06 9.82
C ARG A 109 -6.89 -2.28 9.25
N ALA A 110 -7.60 -2.92 8.34
CA ALA A 110 -8.88 -2.45 7.83
C ALA A 110 -10.00 -3.43 8.19
N VAL A 111 -11.18 -2.91 8.53
CA VAL A 111 -12.38 -3.70 8.78
C VAL A 111 -13.47 -3.24 7.81
N CYS A 112 -13.97 -4.15 6.97
CA CYS A 112 -14.98 -3.86 5.96
C CYS A 112 -16.29 -4.60 6.29
N GLY A 113 -17.28 -3.88 6.81
CA GLY A 113 -18.67 -4.33 7.00
C GLY A 113 -19.22 -4.10 8.40
N ALA A 114 -20.43 -3.53 8.49
CA ALA A 114 -21.10 -3.16 9.74
C ALA A 114 -21.14 -4.27 10.82
N THR A 115 -21.63 -5.47 10.47
CA THR A 115 -21.65 -6.60 11.42
C THR A 115 -20.25 -6.97 11.90
N THR A 116 -19.26 -6.87 11.01
CA THR A 116 -17.86 -7.19 11.32
C THR A 116 -17.27 -6.14 12.27
N SER A 117 -17.54 -4.86 12.03
CA SER A 117 -17.09 -3.76 12.90
C SER A 117 -17.74 -3.84 14.28
N ASP A 118 -19.01 -4.23 14.37
CA ASP A 118 -19.70 -4.42 15.66
C ASP A 118 -19.05 -5.53 16.50
N ILE A 119 -18.69 -6.65 15.86
CA ILE A 119 -17.99 -7.76 16.53
C ILE A 119 -16.60 -7.32 17.00
N VAL A 120 -15.84 -6.61 16.15
CA VAL A 120 -14.52 -6.07 16.52
C VAL A 120 -14.63 -5.11 17.70
N SER A 121 -15.55 -4.15 17.62
CA SER A 121 -15.86 -3.18 18.68
C SER A 121 -16.17 -3.88 20.01
N ARG A 122 -17.06 -4.88 19.98
CA ARG A 122 -17.45 -5.66 21.17
C ARG A 122 -16.26 -6.41 21.79
N VAL A 123 -15.43 -7.06 20.98
CA VAL A 123 -14.30 -7.88 21.49
C VAL A 123 -13.13 -7.01 21.98
N VAL A 124 -12.89 -5.86 21.33
CA VAL A 124 -11.83 -4.92 21.73
C VAL A 124 -12.28 -4.02 22.89
N GLY A 125 -13.59 -3.85 23.10
CA GLY A 125 -14.14 -2.98 24.14
C GLY A 125 -14.04 -1.50 23.79
N LYS A 126 -14.10 -1.17 22.49
CA LYS A 126 -13.98 0.20 21.96
C LYS A 126 -15.17 0.49 21.07
N PRO A 127 -15.97 1.55 21.33
CA PRO A 127 -17.19 1.81 20.58
C PRO A 127 -16.89 2.19 19.12
N VAL A 128 -17.84 1.88 18.22
CA VAL A 128 -17.83 2.39 16.85
C VAL A 128 -18.31 3.84 16.88
N SER A 129 -17.52 4.76 16.33
CA SER A 129 -17.99 6.13 16.03
C SER A 129 -18.14 6.33 14.52
N ILE A 130 -19.11 7.16 14.15
CA ILE A 130 -19.43 7.47 12.75
C ILE A 130 -18.85 8.84 12.42
N GLU A 131 -18.32 8.99 11.21
CA GLU A 131 -17.90 10.28 10.67
C GLU A 131 -19.03 11.31 10.76
N SER A 132 -18.79 12.40 11.50
CA SER A 132 -19.84 13.40 11.76
C SER A 132 -20.08 14.34 10.58
N ASN A 133 -19.18 14.39 9.60
CA ASN A 133 -19.29 15.27 8.44
C ASN A 133 -18.62 14.64 7.20
N PRO A 134 -19.29 13.72 6.49
CA PRO A 134 -18.73 13.06 5.31
C PRO A 134 -18.52 14.07 4.17
N SER A 135 -17.34 14.06 3.56
CA SER A 135 -16.99 14.93 2.42
C SER A 135 -17.48 14.39 1.07
N SER A 136 -17.69 13.07 0.97
CA SER A 136 -18.13 12.40 -0.26
C SER A 136 -19.65 12.29 -0.34
N LEU A 137 -20.19 12.53 -1.55
CA LEU A 137 -21.62 12.38 -1.84
C LEU A 137 -21.99 10.98 -2.35
N ILE A 138 -21.01 10.15 -2.71
CA ILE A 138 -21.22 8.85 -3.39
C ILE A 138 -20.66 7.69 -2.55
N ALA A 139 -19.61 7.94 -1.77
CA ALA A 139 -19.02 6.92 -0.91
C ALA A 139 -19.85 6.75 0.39
N PRO A 140 -19.89 5.53 0.95
CA PRO A 140 -20.51 5.30 2.24
C PRO A 140 -19.76 6.04 3.37
N PRO A 141 -20.42 6.31 4.51
CA PRO A 141 -19.79 6.97 5.66
C PRO A 141 -18.62 6.14 6.20
N LYS A 142 -17.61 6.83 6.75
CA LYS A 142 -16.53 6.15 7.48
C LYS A 142 -16.94 5.85 8.91
N TYR A 143 -16.42 4.75 9.41
CA TYR A 143 -16.51 4.37 10.81
C TYR A 143 -15.12 4.41 11.43
N TYR A 144 -15.07 4.56 12.74
CA TYR A 144 -13.82 4.57 13.49
C TYR A 144 -13.92 3.63 14.69
N ILE A 145 -12.87 2.84 14.88
CA ILE A 145 -12.64 2.02 16.07
C ILE A 145 -11.18 2.25 16.45
N GLU A 146 -10.93 2.59 17.71
CA GLU A 146 -9.56 2.80 18.20
C GLU A 146 -8.71 1.54 18.00
N GLY A 147 -7.55 1.70 17.35
CA GLY A 147 -6.65 0.59 17.00
C GLY A 147 -6.92 -0.07 15.64
N ILE A 148 -7.88 0.44 14.87
CA ILE A 148 -8.13 0.06 13.46
C ILE A 148 -7.87 1.26 12.55
N ASP A 149 -7.07 1.08 11.50
CA ASP A 149 -6.64 2.16 10.60
C ASP A 149 -7.74 2.60 9.62
N LEU A 150 -8.68 1.71 9.31
CA LEU A 150 -9.82 2.01 8.46
C LEU A 150 -11.01 1.12 8.80
N VAL A 151 -12.18 1.70 9.04
CA VAL A 151 -13.45 0.94 9.15
C VAL A 151 -14.45 1.47 8.12
N THR A 152 -14.95 0.57 7.29
CA THR A 152 -15.84 0.91 6.17
C THR A 152 -17.03 -0.03 6.11
N GLU A 153 -17.92 0.24 5.17
CA GLU A 153 -18.88 -0.74 4.70
C GLU A 153 -18.22 -1.99 4.12
N GLY A 154 -19.04 -3.03 3.94
CA GLY A 154 -18.59 -4.36 3.51
C GLY A 154 -18.43 -4.46 1.99
N ALA A 155 -19.32 -5.24 1.37
CA ALA A 155 -19.25 -5.52 -0.06
C ALA A 155 -19.28 -4.26 -0.93
N VAL A 156 -20.01 -3.21 -0.53
CA VAL A 156 -20.11 -1.95 -1.29
C VAL A 156 -18.74 -1.31 -1.48
N THR A 157 -18.01 -1.07 -0.39
CA THR A 157 -16.68 -0.46 -0.44
C THR A 157 -15.70 -1.33 -1.22
N LEU A 158 -15.74 -2.66 -1.05
CA LEU A 158 -14.87 -3.58 -1.80
C LEU A 158 -15.12 -3.52 -3.31
N ASN A 159 -16.38 -3.41 -3.75
CA ASN A 159 -16.72 -3.27 -5.17
C ASN A 159 -16.29 -1.91 -5.72
N GLN A 160 -16.56 -0.82 -5.00
CA GLN A 160 -16.15 0.51 -5.41
C GLN A 160 -14.62 0.61 -5.49
N ALA A 161 -13.89 0.03 -4.52
CA ALA A 161 -12.44 -0.01 -4.53
C ALA A 161 -11.92 -0.80 -5.74
N TYR A 162 -12.48 -1.97 -6.03
CA TYR A 162 -12.13 -2.76 -7.21
C TYR A 162 -12.26 -1.97 -8.52
N ASN A 163 -13.31 -1.15 -8.64
CA ASN A 163 -13.58 -0.37 -9.84
C ASN A 163 -12.57 0.77 -10.07
N ILE A 164 -12.05 1.39 -9.01
CA ILE A 164 -11.18 2.58 -9.12
C ILE A 164 -9.71 2.31 -8.78
N LEU A 165 -9.35 1.12 -8.31
CA LEU A 165 -7.99 0.81 -7.82
C LEU A 165 -6.87 1.11 -8.83
N GLU A 166 -7.19 1.04 -10.12
CA GLU A 166 -6.25 1.27 -11.23
C GLU A 166 -6.26 2.70 -11.77
N ALA A 167 -7.23 3.53 -11.36
CA ALA A 167 -7.22 4.94 -11.68
C ALA A 167 -6.05 5.65 -10.97
N ASP A 168 -5.68 6.82 -11.48
CA ASP A 168 -4.67 7.68 -10.88
C ASP A 168 -5.11 8.08 -9.47
N PRO A 169 -4.30 7.85 -8.41
CA PRO A 169 -4.64 8.30 -7.05
C PRO A 169 -4.96 9.79 -6.94
N ASP A 170 -4.42 10.63 -7.81
CA ASP A 170 -4.71 12.07 -7.84
C ASP A 170 -6.13 12.38 -8.33
N GLU A 171 -6.78 11.43 -9.01
CA GLU A 171 -8.19 11.50 -9.43
C GLU A 171 -9.16 10.97 -8.36
N TYR A 172 -8.66 10.39 -7.26
CA TYR A 172 -9.52 9.88 -6.21
C TYR A 172 -10.29 11.00 -5.52
N GLU A 173 -11.56 10.73 -5.18
CA GLU A 173 -12.32 11.66 -4.36
C GLU A 173 -11.62 11.84 -2.99
N PRO A 174 -11.40 13.09 -2.55
CA PRO A 174 -10.77 13.37 -1.27
C PRO A 174 -11.55 12.74 -0.12
N GLU A 175 -10.81 12.04 0.76
CA GLU A 175 -11.32 11.66 2.09
C GLU A 175 -12.57 10.76 2.06
N SER A 176 -12.62 9.72 1.23
CA SER A 176 -13.66 8.68 1.32
C SER A 176 -13.12 7.37 1.90
N GLY A 177 -14.00 6.51 2.44
CA GLY A 177 -13.60 5.17 2.87
C GLY A 177 -13.05 4.31 1.72
N VAL A 178 -13.54 4.55 0.49
CA VAL A 178 -13.09 3.85 -0.72
C VAL A 178 -11.69 4.31 -1.12
N SER A 179 -11.46 5.62 -1.26
CA SER A 179 -10.16 6.16 -1.64
C SER A 179 -9.10 5.83 -0.59
N ARG A 180 -9.46 5.86 0.70
CA ARG A 180 -8.57 5.40 1.77
C ARG A 180 -8.25 3.92 1.67
N LEU A 181 -9.22 3.05 1.37
CA LEU A 181 -8.96 1.62 1.15
C LEU A 181 -8.03 1.41 -0.04
N CYS A 182 -8.28 2.08 -1.17
CA CYS A 182 -7.43 2.01 -2.36
C CYS A 182 -5.99 2.42 -2.02
N ASN A 183 -5.78 3.52 -1.30
CA ASN A 183 -4.45 3.96 -0.88
C ASN A 183 -3.75 2.91 -0.01
N LEU A 184 -4.44 2.35 0.99
CA LEU A 184 -3.87 1.27 1.83
C LEU A 184 -3.50 0.04 1.01
N LEU A 185 -4.36 -0.37 0.07
CA LEU A 185 -4.08 -1.50 -0.83
C LEU A 185 -2.89 -1.22 -1.75
N ARG A 186 -2.77 0.00 -2.28
CA ARG A 186 -1.66 0.43 -3.16
C ARG A 186 -0.34 0.53 -2.42
N GLU A 187 -0.34 1.00 -1.19
CA GLU A 187 0.87 1.11 -0.36
C GLU A 187 1.35 -0.22 0.22
N ALA A 188 0.46 -1.22 0.35
CA ALA A 188 0.82 -2.52 0.90
C ALA A 188 1.59 -3.40 -0.10
N ASP A 189 2.62 -4.09 0.39
CA ASP A 189 3.33 -5.13 -0.36
C ASP A 189 2.68 -6.50 -0.15
N ARG A 190 2.17 -6.72 1.06
CA ARG A 190 1.51 -7.95 1.47
C ARG A 190 0.13 -7.65 2.04
N ILE A 191 -0.87 -8.36 1.54
CA ILE A 191 -2.26 -8.14 1.91
C ILE A 191 -2.86 -9.48 2.36
N TYR A 192 -3.40 -9.50 3.58
CA TYR A 192 -4.16 -10.61 4.11
C TYR A 192 -5.63 -10.23 4.19
N PHE A 193 -6.46 -10.85 3.36
CA PHE A 193 -7.90 -10.78 3.54
C PHE A 193 -8.33 -11.89 4.48
N TRP A 194 -8.95 -11.52 5.59
CA TRP A 194 -9.61 -12.41 6.54
C TRP A 194 -11.08 -12.45 6.17
N VAL A 195 -11.47 -13.53 5.52
CA VAL A 195 -12.75 -13.66 4.82
C VAL A 195 -13.72 -14.43 5.69
N GLY A 196 -14.67 -13.71 6.28
CA GLY A 196 -15.71 -14.31 7.09
C GLY A 196 -16.62 -15.24 6.28
N GLY A 197 -16.75 -16.47 6.74
CA GLY A 197 -17.59 -17.50 6.13
C GLY A 197 -19.08 -17.41 6.48
N SER A 198 -19.50 -16.46 7.33
CA SER A 198 -20.92 -16.38 7.70
C SER A 198 -21.78 -16.14 6.46
N ARG A 199 -22.63 -17.12 6.19
CA ARG A 199 -23.70 -17.06 5.19
C ARG A 199 -24.81 -16.18 5.76
N ASN A 200 -24.51 -14.93 6.09
CA ASN A 200 -25.56 -14.01 6.53
C ASN A 200 -26.50 -13.75 5.34
N VAL A 201 -27.79 -13.66 5.68
CA VAL A 201 -29.01 -13.76 4.85
C VAL A 201 -29.10 -12.74 3.70
N ALA A 202 -28.18 -11.78 3.63
CA ALA A 202 -28.04 -10.84 2.51
C ALA A 202 -27.32 -11.45 1.28
N HIS A 203 -27.02 -12.75 1.29
CA HIS A 203 -26.64 -13.49 0.08
C HIS A 203 -27.81 -13.47 -0.91
N GLY A 204 -27.77 -12.50 -1.84
CA GLY A 204 -28.79 -12.38 -2.88
C GLY A 204 -29.92 -11.44 -2.53
N ASP A 205 -29.66 -10.41 -1.72
CA ASP A 205 -30.53 -9.24 -1.78
C ASP A 205 -30.42 -8.67 -3.20
N LEU A 206 -31.45 -8.98 -4.02
CA LEU A 206 -31.51 -8.67 -5.45
C LEU A 206 -31.21 -7.19 -5.71
N SER A 207 -31.49 -6.34 -4.73
CA SER A 207 -31.18 -4.91 -4.76
C SER A 207 -29.68 -4.61 -4.91
N PHE A 208 -28.79 -5.39 -4.29
CA PHE A 208 -27.33 -5.22 -4.43
C PHE A 208 -26.87 -5.62 -5.83
N LEU A 209 -27.35 -6.76 -6.33
CA LEU A 209 -27.04 -7.23 -7.68
C LEU A 209 -27.57 -6.26 -8.74
N GLN A 210 -28.78 -5.71 -8.56
CA GLN A 210 -29.35 -4.69 -9.44
C GLN A 210 -28.51 -3.40 -9.49
N ARG A 211 -27.76 -3.10 -8.43
CA ARG A 211 -26.83 -1.97 -8.35
C ARG A 211 -25.41 -2.31 -8.79
N GLY A 212 -25.19 -3.52 -9.31
CA GLY A 212 -23.88 -3.99 -9.76
C GLY A 212 -22.91 -4.33 -8.62
N ILE A 213 -23.40 -4.52 -7.38
CA ILE A 213 -22.55 -4.85 -6.23
C ILE A 213 -22.42 -6.36 -6.13
N LEU A 214 -21.22 -6.88 -6.38
CA LEU A 214 -20.91 -8.29 -6.31
C LEU A 214 -20.78 -8.77 -4.84
N PRO A 215 -21.20 -10.01 -4.52
CA PRO A 215 -21.00 -10.61 -3.21
C PRO A 215 -19.52 -10.72 -2.83
N ARG A 216 -19.20 -10.77 -1.53
CA ARG A 216 -17.82 -10.90 -1.01
C ARG A 216 -17.06 -12.08 -1.63
N GLN A 217 -17.74 -13.23 -1.77
CA GLN A 217 -17.19 -14.45 -2.35
C GLN A 217 -16.77 -14.28 -3.81
N THR A 218 -17.35 -13.32 -4.52
CA THR A 218 -17.04 -13.02 -5.92
C THR A 218 -16.06 -11.85 -6.05
N ILE A 219 -16.27 -10.76 -5.32
CA ILE A 219 -15.43 -9.56 -5.43
C ILE A 219 -14.02 -9.76 -4.87
N LEU A 220 -13.86 -10.54 -3.79
CA LEU A 220 -12.54 -10.73 -3.16
C LEU A 220 -11.56 -11.50 -4.05
N PRO A 221 -11.95 -12.60 -4.74
CA PRO A 221 -11.09 -13.22 -5.75
C PRO A 221 -10.67 -12.26 -6.85
N LEU A 222 -11.61 -11.46 -7.40
CA LEU A 222 -11.31 -10.49 -8.46
C LEU A 222 -10.35 -9.39 -7.98
N LEU A 223 -10.59 -8.85 -6.79
CA LEU A 223 -9.71 -7.85 -6.19
C LEU A 223 -8.32 -8.43 -5.88
N ALA A 224 -8.25 -9.65 -5.37
CA ALA A 224 -6.99 -10.34 -5.11
C ALA A 224 -6.20 -10.61 -6.39
N GLU A 225 -6.87 -11.01 -7.48
CA GLU A 225 -6.24 -11.18 -8.79
C GLU A 225 -5.68 -9.86 -9.32
N LYS A 226 -6.49 -8.78 -9.29
CA LYS A 226 -6.05 -7.43 -9.69
C LYS A 226 -4.82 -6.97 -8.91
N LEU A 227 -4.80 -7.16 -7.59
CA LEU A 227 -3.66 -6.81 -6.73
C LEU A 227 -2.42 -7.68 -7.00
N ARG A 228 -2.59 -8.97 -7.27
CA ARG A 228 -1.48 -9.87 -7.64
C ARG A 228 -0.86 -9.48 -8.99
N ASN A 229 -1.68 -9.07 -9.95
CA ASN A 229 -1.21 -8.57 -11.25
C ASN A 229 -0.40 -7.26 -11.10
N GLN A 230 -0.62 -6.50 -10.03
CA GLN A 230 0.20 -5.35 -9.63
C GLN A 230 1.48 -5.74 -8.84
N GLY A 231 1.82 -7.03 -8.76
CA GLY A 231 3.02 -7.53 -8.10
C GLY A 231 2.91 -7.70 -6.57
N LYS A 232 1.71 -7.62 -5.99
CA LYS A 232 1.50 -7.72 -4.53
C LYS A 232 1.34 -9.17 -4.07
N LEU A 233 1.76 -9.44 -2.83
CA LEU A 233 1.57 -10.73 -2.18
C LEU A 233 0.21 -10.78 -1.48
N VAL A 234 -0.79 -11.42 -2.10
CA VAL A 234 -2.16 -11.47 -1.58
C VAL A 234 -2.54 -12.86 -1.07
N VAL A 235 -2.99 -12.93 0.18
CA VAL A 235 -3.49 -14.15 0.84
C VAL A 235 -4.96 -13.97 1.19
N LEU A 236 -5.80 -14.91 0.74
CA LEU A 236 -7.19 -15.03 1.17
C LEU A 236 -7.23 -16.12 2.25
N ARG A 237 -7.61 -15.75 3.48
CA ARG A 237 -7.76 -16.66 4.61
C ARG A 237 -9.22 -16.73 4.99
N GLU A 238 -9.81 -17.91 4.92
CA GLU A 238 -11.17 -18.17 5.39
C GLU A 238 -11.21 -18.26 6.92
N LEU A 239 -12.34 -17.82 7.51
CA LEU A 239 -12.58 -17.74 8.96
C LEU A 239 -13.72 -18.63 9.43
#